data_AF-A0A924JV26-F1
#
_entry.id   AF-A0A924JV26-F1
#
_cell.length_a   1.000
_cell.length_b   1.000
_cell.length_c   1.000
_cell.angle_alpha   90.00
_cell.angle_beta   90.00
_cell.angle_gamma   90.00
#
_symmetry.space_group_name_H-M   'P 1'
#
loop_
_entity.id
_entity.type
_entity.pdbx_description
1 polymer ?
#
loop_
_entity_poly.entity_id
_entity_poly.type
_entity_poly.pdbx_seq_one_letter_code
_entity_poly.pdbx_strand_id
1 'polypeptide(L)'
;VSWNYVETSPELDIAGYFTKSDTVKNKAALVKKFQNAMNKSLEYAQAHPDEVRDIVGTYTEIDAKTRATMALPKFTSEFSLSAAKLLGEAATKYGTLKKQPDLEQLLP
;
A
#
# COMPACT_ATOMS: atom_id res chain seq x y z
N VAL A 1 20.25 9.12 8.89
CA VAL A 1 18.94 8.95 8.20
C VAL A 1 18.43 7.58 8.59
N SER A 2 17.21 7.47 9.13
CA SER A 2 16.53 6.18 9.34
C SER A 2 15.43 6.00 8.29
N TRP A 3 15.20 4.76 7.88
CA TRP A 3 14.14 4.37 6.96
C TRP A 3 13.12 3.53 7.71
N ASN A 4 12.33 4.17 8.58
CA ASN A 4 11.49 3.51 9.58
C ASN A 4 10.57 2.41 9.01
N TYR A 5 10.08 2.56 7.77
CA TYR A 5 9.27 1.55 7.11
C TYR A 5 10.08 0.29 6.78
N VAL A 6 11.20 0.44 6.07
CA VAL A 6 12.08 -0.68 5.68
C VAL A 6 12.77 -1.32 6.89
N GLU A 7 13.12 -0.51 7.90
CA GLU A 7 13.69 -0.97 9.16
C GLU A 7 12.68 -1.76 10.01
N THR A 8 11.38 -1.48 9.87
CA THR A 8 10.33 -2.30 10.49
C THR A 8 10.18 -3.62 9.73
N SER A 9 9.99 -3.54 8.41
CA SER A 9 10.03 -4.70 7.53
C SER A 9 10.31 -4.24 6.10
N PRO A 10 11.20 -4.90 5.33
CA PRO A 10 11.37 -4.63 3.90
C PRO A 10 10.10 -4.83 3.07
N GLU A 11 9.12 -5.55 3.61
CA GLU A 11 7.82 -5.83 2.98
C GLU A 11 6.66 -5.06 3.64
N LEU A 12 6.95 -4.04 4.44
CA LEU A 12 5.89 -3.29 5.10
C LEU A 12 5.03 -2.54 4.08
N ASP A 13 3.77 -2.96 3.95
CA ASP A 13 2.77 -2.26 3.17
C ASP A 13 2.53 -0.86 3.75
N ILE A 14 2.67 0.17 2.90
CA ILE A 14 2.53 1.58 3.32
C ILE A 14 1.08 2.06 3.16
N ALA A 15 0.35 1.51 2.18
CA ALA A 15 -1.00 1.94 1.86
C ALA A 15 -1.83 0.77 1.31
N GLY A 16 -3.15 0.87 1.47
CA GLY A 16 -4.13 -0.04 0.90
C GLY A 16 -5.42 0.68 0.59
N TYR A 17 -6.24 0.10 -0.28
CA TYR A 17 -7.55 0.62 -0.64
C TYR A 17 -8.64 -0.12 0.13
N PHE A 18 -9.62 0.61 0.64
CA PHE A 18 -10.78 0.06 1.31
C PHE A 18 -12.05 0.84 0.93
N THR A 19 -13.19 0.20 1.14
CA THR A 19 -14.51 0.82 0.94
C THR A 19 -15.44 0.41 2.08
N LYS A 20 -16.57 1.11 2.21
CA LYS A 20 -17.63 0.76 3.18
C LYS A 20 -18.14 -0.67 2.94
N SER A 21 -18.42 -1.40 4.02
CA SER A 21 -18.99 -2.75 3.96
C SER A 21 -20.30 -2.82 3.16
N ASP A 22 -21.14 -1.78 3.23
CA ASP A 22 -22.37 -1.72 2.44
C ASP A 22 -22.11 -1.66 0.94
N THR A 23 -21.02 -1.03 0.51
CA THR A 23 -20.61 -1.05 -0.90
C THR A 23 -20.20 -2.45 -1.32
N VAL A 24 -19.50 -3.20 -0.47
CA VAL A 24 -19.12 -4.58 -0.74
C VAL A 24 -20.37 -5.46 -0.87
N LYS A 25 -21.31 -5.35 0.08
CA LYS A 25 -22.56 -6.12 0.10
C LYS A 25 -23.45 -5.81 -1.10
N ASN A 26 -23.69 -4.53 -1.38
CA ASN A 26 -24.68 -4.10 -2.37
C ASN A 26 -24.11 -3.93 -3.78
N LYS A 27 -22.78 -3.81 -3.92
CA LYS A 27 -22.10 -3.56 -5.21
C LYS A 27 -20.87 -4.46 -5.39
N ALA A 28 -20.97 -5.73 -5.02
CA ALA A 28 -19.86 -6.70 -5.09
C ALA A 28 -19.17 -6.75 -6.46
N ALA A 29 -19.92 -6.72 -7.56
CA ALA A 29 -19.36 -6.72 -8.92
C ALA A 29 -18.52 -5.47 -9.22
N LEU A 30 -18.92 -4.31 -8.69
CA LEU A 30 -18.15 -3.07 -8.83
C LEU A 30 -16.84 -3.16 -8.04
N VAL A 31 -16.90 -3.64 -6.79
CA VAL A 31 -15.72 -3.82 -5.94
C VAL A 31 -14.72 -4.77 -6.60
N LYS A 32 -15.17 -5.91 -7.13
CA LYS A 32 -14.30 -6.86 -7.83
C LYS A 32 -13.66 -6.25 -9.08
N LYS A 33 -14.40 -5.46 -9.86
CA LYS A 33 -13.85 -4.76 -11.03
C LYS A 33 -12.80 -3.72 -10.63
N PHE A 34 -13.04 -2.97 -9.56
CA PHE A 34 -12.09 -2.00 -9.04
C PHE A 34 -10.81 -2.69 -8.55
N GLN A 35 -10.92 -3.73 -7.73
CA GLN A 35 -9.77 -4.52 -7.26
C GLN A 35 -8.94 -5.04 -8.44
N ASN A 36 -9.57 -5.65 -9.44
CA ASN A 36 -8.86 -6.12 -10.64
C ASN A 36 -8.17 -4.99 -11.40
N ALA A 37 -8.78 -3.82 -11.49
CA ALA A 37 -8.18 -2.66 -12.17
C ALA A 37 -6.96 -2.13 -11.39
N MET A 38 -7.06 -2.05 -10.06
CA MET A 38 -5.96 -1.62 -9.21
C MET A 38 -4.79 -2.61 -9.25
N ASN A 39 -5.05 -3.93 -9.20
CA ASN A 39 -3.99 -4.94 -9.29
C ASN A 39 -3.21 -4.80 -10.61
N LYS A 40 -3.92 -4.67 -11.74
CA LYS A 40 -3.28 -4.40 -13.04
C LYS A 40 -2.49 -3.09 -13.07
N SER A 41 -3.03 -2.04 -12.44
CA SER A 41 -2.34 -0.75 -12.34
C SER A 41 -1.05 -0.83 -11.52
N LEU A 42 -1.05 -1.62 -10.44
CA LEU A 42 0.13 -1.82 -9.58
C LEU A 42 1.18 -2.65 -10.30
N GLU A 43 0.78 -3.73 -10.96
CA GLU A 43 1.66 -4.54 -11.81
C GLU A 43 2.31 -3.70 -12.92
N TYR A 44 1.52 -2.85 -13.59
CA TYR A 44 2.03 -1.93 -14.61
C TYR A 44 3.02 -0.93 -13.99
N ALA A 45 2.66 -0.27 -12.89
CA ALA A 45 3.56 0.68 -12.23
C ALA A 45 4.90 0.03 -11.80
N GLN A 46 4.86 -1.21 -11.32
CA GLN A 46 6.06 -1.97 -10.95
C GLN A 46 6.98 -2.24 -12.15
N ALA A 47 6.41 -2.50 -13.34
CA ALA A 47 7.15 -2.78 -14.56
C ALA A 47 7.55 -1.51 -15.34
N HIS A 48 6.92 -0.36 -15.06
CA HIS A 48 7.11 0.91 -15.78
C HIS A 48 7.55 2.06 -14.84
N PRO A 49 8.71 1.96 -14.16
CA PRO A 49 9.11 2.91 -13.12
C PRO A 49 9.37 4.34 -13.66
N ASP A 50 9.77 4.49 -14.93
CA ASP A 50 10.01 5.81 -15.51
C ASP A 50 8.70 6.57 -15.76
N GLU A 51 7.66 5.88 -16.22
CA GLU A 51 6.31 6.45 -16.34
C GLU A 51 5.75 6.86 -14.97
N VAL A 52 6.07 6.10 -13.91
CA VAL A 52 5.72 6.48 -12.53
C VAL A 52 6.42 7.78 -12.12
N ARG A 53 7.69 7.97 -12.47
CA ARG A 53 8.40 9.23 -12.19
C ARG A 53 7.83 10.40 -12.97
N ASP A 54 7.41 10.17 -14.21
CA ASP A 54 6.84 11.21 -15.05
C ASP A 54 5.48 11.66 -14.52
N ILE A 55 4.59 10.73 -14.18
CA ILE A 55 3.25 11.07 -13.67
C ILE A 55 3.33 11.82 -12.34
N VAL A 56 4.30 11.52 -11.45
CA VAL A 56 4.50 12.28 -10.21
C VAL A 56 4.67 13.77 -10.47
N GLY A 57 5.32 14.14 -11.58
CA GLY A 57 5.50 15.54 -11.97
C GLY A 57 4.23 16.25 -12.44
N THR A 58 3.14 15.52 -12.72
CA THR A 58 1.89 16.13 -13.21
C THR A 58 0.95 16.57 -12.09
N TYR A 59 1.17 16.07 -10.87
CA TYR A 59 0.32 16.37 -9.71
C TYR A 59 1.12 16.77 -8.46
N THR A 60 2.45 16.84 -8.54
CA THR A 60 3.32 17.36 -7.48
C THR A 60 4.26 18.42 -8.04
N GLU A 61 4.87 19.21 -7.16
CA GLU A 61 5.88 20.22 -7.53
C GLU A 61 7.32 19.66 -7.51
N ILE A 62 7.49 18.34 -7.37
CA ILE A 62 8.81 17.70 -7.32
C ILE A 62 9.47 17.84 -8.68
N ASP A 63 10.64 18.47 -8.76
CA ASP A 63 11.33 18.74 -10.02
C ASP A 63 11.90 17.47 -10.68
N ALA A 64 12.20 17.55 -11.99
CA ALA A 64 12.65 16.40 -12.78
C ALA A 64 13.94 15.76 -12.25
N LYS A 65 14.89 16.56 -11.74
CA LYS A 65 16.15 16.04 -11.20
C LYS A 65 15.88 15.23 -9.92
N THR A 66 15.01 15.72 -9.05
CA THR A 66 14.60 15.00 -7.84
C THR A 66 13.83 13.72 -8.16
N ARG A 67 12.89 13.75 -9.13
CA ARG A 67 12.13 12.54 -9.55
C ARG A 67 13.03 11.47 -10.15
N ALA A 68 14.05 11.84 -10.92
CA ALA A 68 14.99 10.90 -11.53
C ALA A 68 15.74 10.03 -10.48
N THR A 69 16.00 10.58 -9.29
CA THR A 69 16.70 9.87 -8.21
C THR A 69 15.80 9.38 -7.08
N MET A 70 14.49 9.59 -7.19
CA MET A 70 13.58 9.23 -6.11
C MET A 70 13.49 7.71 -5.93
N ALA A 71 13.49 7.27 -4.68
CA ALA A 71 13.16 5.90 -4.35
C ALA A 71 11.67 5.69 -4.63
N LEU A 72 11.35 4.76 -5.53
CA LEU A 72 9.97 4.42 -5.84
C LEU A 72 9.45 3.36 -4.86
N PRO A 73 8.15 3.37 -4.56
CA PRO A 73 7.51 2.27 -3.87
C PRO A 73 7.71 0.95 -4.63
N LYS A 74 7.76 -0.16 -3.90
CA LYS A 74 7.48 -1.47 -4.47
C LYS A 74 5.96 -1.59 -4.61
N PHE A 75 5.46 -1.76 -5.82
CA PHE A 75 4.03 -1.90 -6.08
C PHE A 75 3.67 -3.39 -6.12
N THR A 76 2.90 -3.86 -5.14
CA THR A 76 2.43 -5.25 -5.03
C THR A 76 0.92 -5.28 -4.96
N SER A 77 0.29 -6.31 -5.52
CA SER A 77 -1.16 -6.54 -5.42
C SER A 77 -1.56 -7.27 -4.14
N GLU A 78 -0.60 -7.88 -3.47
CA GLU A 78 -0.79 -8.69 -2.27
C GLU A 78 -0.19 -7.98 -1.05
N PHE A 79 -0.84 -8.17 0.10
CA PHE A 79 -0.35 -7.70 1.39
C PHE A 79 0.65 -8.71 2.00
N SER A 80 1.67 -8.20 2.68
CA SER A 80 2.58 -9.03 3.47
C SER A 80 1.98 -9.31 4.84
N LEU A 81 1.40 -10.51 5.02
CA LEU A 81 0.80 -10.92 6.30
C LEU A 81 1.81 -10.89 7.46
N SER A 82 3.08 -11.23 7.19
CA SER A 82 4.14 -11.21 8.19
C SER A 82 4.45 -9.77 8.63
N ALA A 83 4.55 -8.83 7.68
CA ALA A 83 4.78 -7.42 7.98
C ALA A 83 3.58 -6.77 8.70
N ALA A 84 2.35 -7.10 8.28
CA ALA A 84 1.12 -6.63 8.93
C ALA A 84 1.02 -7.13 10.39
N LYS A 85 1.39 -8.39 10.64
CA LYS A 85 1.44 -8.95 11.99
C LYS A 85 2.45 -8.22 12.86
N LEU A 86 3.66 -7.99 12.35
CA LEU A 86 4.70 -7.25 13.05
C LEU A 86 4.25 -5.81 13.39
N LEU A 87 3.57 -5.14 12.46
CA LEU A 87 3.00 -3.81 12.68
C LEU A 87 1.92 -3.83 13.78
N GLY A 88 1.02 -4.81 13.76
CA GLY A 88 -0.02 -4.97 14.79
C GLY A 88 0.54 -5.27 16.18
N GLU A 89 1.61 -6.07 16.25
CA GLU A 89 2.38 -6.33 17.47
C GLU A 89 3.01 -5.05 18.02
N ALA A 90 3.70 -4.29 17.17
CA ALA A 90 4.29 -3.01 17.53
C ALA A 90 3.22 -2.00 18.01
N ALA A 91 2.12 -1.86 17.29
CA ALA A 91 1.03 -0.96 17.64
C ALA A 91 0.42 -1.29 19.02
N THR A 92 0.34 -2.58 19.37
CA THR A 92 -0.12 -3.01 20.70
C THR A 92 0.95 -2.75 21.77
N LYS A 93 2.20 -3.13 21.50
CA LYS A 93 3.34 -2.95 22.42
C LYS A 93 3.54 -1.48 22.82
N TYR A 94 3.38 -0.55 21.88
CA TYR A 94 3.55 0.88 22.11
C TYR A 94 2.24 1.59 22.47
N GLY A 95 1.15 0.86 22.71
CA GLY A 95 -0.11 1.41 23.22
C GLY A 95 -0.95 2.20 22.21
N THR A 96 -0.61 2.15 20.91
CA THR A 96 -1.47 2.69 19.84
C THR A 96 -2.77 1.89 19.73
N LEU A 97 -2.69 0.57 19.89
CA LEU A 97 -3.83 -0.33 19.98
C LEU A 97 -3.87 -1.00 21.36
N LYS A 98 -5.07 -1.21 21.89
CA LYS A 98 -5.26 -1.94 23.17
C LYS A 98 -5.12 -3.45 23.00
N LYS A 99 -5.34 -3.96 21.79
CA LYS A 99 -5.28 -5.38 21.42
C LYS A 99 -4.80 -5.49 19.97
N GLN A 100 -4.24 -6.65 19.62
CA GLN A 100 -3.85 -6.92 18.24
C GLN A 100 -5.05 -6.89 17.29
N PRO A 101 -4.86 -6.40 16.06
CA PRO A 101 -5.90 -6.44 15.03
C PRO A 101 -6.14 -7.88 14.55
N ASP A 102 -7.38 -8.18 14.17
CA ASP A 102 -7.73 -9.43 13.50
C ASP A 102 -7.44 -9.28 12.00
N LEU A 103 -6.28 -9.79 11.56
CA LEU A 103 -5.83 -9.65 10.19
C LEU A 103 -6.65 -10.49 9.20
N GLU A 104 -7.23 -11.62 9.65
CA GLU A 104 -8.08 -12.47 8.81
C GLU A 104 -9.41 -11.79 8.48
N GLN A 105 -9.92 -10.93 9.38
CA GLN A 105 -11.10 -10.12 9.10
C GLN A 105 -10.80 -8.86 8.27
N LEU A 106 -9.59 -8.32 8.36
CA LEU A 106 -9.22 -7.05 7.75
C LEU A 106 -8.72 -7.19 6.31
N LEU A 107 -8.05 -8.30 6.00
CA LEU A 107 -7.43 -8.53 4.70
C LEU A 107 -8.28 -9.50 3.85
N PRO A 108 -8.28 -9.33 2.51
CA PRO A 108 -9.06 -10.16 1.60
C PRO A 108 -8.55 -11.60 1.44
#